data_AF-A0AAW7UAD3-F1
#
_entry.id   AF-A0AAW7UAD3-F1
#
_cell.length_a   1.000
_cell.length_b   1.000
_cell.length_c   1.000
_cell.angle_alpha   90.00
_cell.angle_beta   90.00
_cell.angle_gamma   90.00
#
_symmetry.space_group_name_H-M   'P 1'
#
loop_
_entity.id
_entity.type
_entity.pdbx_description
1 polymer ?
#
loop_
_entity_poly.entity_id
_entity_poly.type
_entity_poly.pdbx_seq_one_letter_code
_entity_poly.pdbx_strand_id
1 'polypeptide(L)' 'MTPKLKPEDLLPEPVRPESWECCGSDCGDACIQTIYWNEKAKYDEQQKIRREQSAAKADTFSDGLKEGSEDEAV' A
#
# COMPACT_ATOMS: atom_id res chain seq x y z
N MET A 1 -4.76 17.28 6.37
CA MET A 1 -3.46 16.62 6.60
C MET A 1 -3.52 15.28 5.88
N THR A 2 -2.97 15.17 4.67
CA THR A 2 -3.02 13.92 3.91
C THR A 2 -2.07 12.92 4.57
N PRO A 3 -2.52 11.73 5.00
CA PRO A 3 -1.63 10.76 5.61
C PRO A 3 -0.61 10.27 4.58
N LYS A 4 0.66 10.66 4.75
CA LYS A 4 1.78 10.03 4.02
C LYS A 4 1.94 8.62 4.57
N LEU A 5 1.80 7.61 3.71
CA LEU A 5 1.96 6.22 4.13
C LEU A 5 3.46 5.94 4.27
N LYS A 6 3.88 5.54 5.46
CA LYS A 6 5.25 5.06 5.66
C LYS A 6 5.34 3.62 5.15
N PRO A 7 6.53 3.18 4.68
CA PRO A 7 6.73 1.79 4.27
C PRO A 7 6.47 0.79 5.40
N GLU A 8 6.63 1.23 6.65
CA GLU A 8 6.39 0.48 7.89
C GLU A 8 4.90 0.22 8.15
N ASP A 9 4.03 1.13 7.69
CA ASP A 9 2.57 1.07 7.86
C ASP A 9 1.89 0.36 6.67
N LEU A 10 2.66 -0.19 5.72
CA LEU A 10 2.10 -0.87 4.56
C LEU A 10 1.50 -2.20 4.99
N LEU A 11 0.20 -2.35 4.71
CA LEU A 11 -0.49 -3.61 4.87
C LEU A 11 0.14 -4.61 3.89
N PRO A 12 0.48 -5.83 4.35
CA PRO A 12 0.91 -6.88 3.43
C PRO A 12 -0.25 -7.25 2.49
N GLU A 13 0.10 -7.77 1.31
CA GLU A 13 -0.92 -8.26 0.38
C GLU A 13 -1.69 -9.43 1.01
N PRO A 14 -3.02 -9.33 1.17
CA PRO A 14 -3.79 -10.42 1.75
C PRO A 14 -3.84 -11.60 0.80
N VAL A 15 -3.56 -12.80 1.32
CA VAL A 15 -3.59 -14.04 0.54
C VAL A 15 -5.04 -14.47 0.39
N ARG A 16 -5.47 -14.68 -0.86
CA ARG A 16 -6.80 -15.20 -1.12
C ARG A 16 -6.90 -16.64 -0.61
N PRO A 17 -7.86 -16.94 0.28
CA PRO A 17 -8.15 -18.30 0.69
C PRO A 17 -8.67 -19.11 -0.50
N GLU A 18 -8.47 -20.41 -0.45
CA GLU A 18 -9.07 -21.29 -1.44
C GLU A 18 -10.60 -21.30 -1.32
N SER A 19 -11.32 -21.61 -2.41
CA SER A 19 -12.79 -21.59 -2.39
C SER A 19 -13.41 -22.65 -1.47
N TRP A 20 -12.63 -23.68 -1.12
CA TRP A 20 -12.97 -24.73 -0.16
C TRP A 20 -12.51 -24.41 1.27
N GLU A 21 -11.83 -23.28 1.48
CA GLU A 21 -11.44 -22.83 2.81
C GLU A 21 -12.60 -22.14 3.54
N CYS A 22 -12.59 -22.37 4.85
CA CYS A 22 -13.71 -22.28 5.77
C CYS A 22 -14.75 -21.17 5.50
N CYS A 23 -15.91 -21.56 4.98
CA CYS A 23 -17.11 -20.71 4.90
C CYS A 23 -18.37 -21.60 4.93
N GLY A 24 -18.97 -21.79 6.11
CA GLY A 24 -20.12 -22.67 6.33
C GLY A 24 -20.32 -23.02 7.80
N SER A 25 -21.36 -23.80 8.13
CA SER A 25 -21.71 -24.15 9.51
C SER A 25 -20.62 -24.94 10.25
N ASP A 26 -19.79 -25.70 9.54
CA ASP A 26 -18.64 -26.43 10.11
C ASP A 26 -17.46 -25.52 10.51
N CYS A 27 -17.50 -24.25 10.10
CA CYS A 27 -16.43 -23.27 10.28
C CYS A 27 -16.78 -22.16 11.30
N GLY A 28 -17.99 -22.20 11.87
CA GLY A 28 -18.49 -21.18 12.80
C GLY A 28 -18.88 -19.86 12.13
N ASP A 29 -19.08 -18.82 12.94
CA ASP A 29 -19.53 -17.49 12.50
C ASP A 29 -18.49 -16.69 11.69
N ALA A 30 -17.22 -17.12 11.67
CA ALA A 30 -16.15 -16.40 11.00
C ALA A 30 -15.77 -17.06 9.67
N CYS A 31 -16.52 -16.75 8.60
CA CYS A 31 -16.13 -17.13 7.24
C CYS A 31 -14.80 -16.46 6.87
N ILE A 32 -13.78 -17.26 6.56
CA ILE A 32 -12.42 -16.79 6.22
C ILE A 32 -12.47 -15.87 5.00
N GLN A 33 -13.35 -16.14 4.04
CA GLN A 33 -13.54 -15.28 2.88
C GLN A 33 -13.97 -13.86 3.27
N THR A 34 -14.84 -13.71 4.27
CA THR A 34 -15.27 -12.39 4.76
C THR A 34 -14.12 -11.60 5.35
N ILE A 35 -13.24 -12.27 6.09
CA ILE A 35 -12.02 -11.65 6.66
C ILE A 35 -11.11 -11.18 5.52
N TYR A 36 -10.85 -12.06 4.54
CA TYR A 36 -10.05 -11.72 3.36
C TYR A 36 -10.61 -10.50 2.62
N TRP A 37 -11.92 -10.43 2.37
CA TRP A 37 -12.51 -9.28 1.68
C TRP A 37 -12.37 -7.97 2.46
N ASN A 38 -12.47 -8.02 3.79
CA ASN A 38 -12.25 -6.86 4.65
C ASN A 38 -10.78 -6.38 4.63
N GLU A 39 -9.84 -7.32 4.68
CA GLU A 39 -8.40 -7.00 4.61
C GLU A 39 -8.01 -6.46 3.23
N LYS A 40 -8.54 -7.09 2.17
CA LYS A 40 -8.34 -6.66 0.79
C LYS A 40 -8.84 -5.24 0.55
N ALA A 41 -10.00 -4.88 1.09
CA ALA A 41 -10.53 -3.52 0.94
C ALA A 41 -9.56 -2.47 1.50
N LYS A 42 -9.03 -2.69 2.71
CA LYS A 42 -8.05 -1.80 3.35
C LYS A 42 -6.73 -1.74 2.57
N TYR A 43 -6.26 -2.89 2.09
CA TYR A 43 -5.07 -2.96 1.24
C TYR A 43 -5.27 -2.16 -0.05
N ASP A 44 -6.39 -2.33 -0.75
CA ASP A 44 -6.69 -1.64 -2.00
C ASP A 44 -6.78 -0.11 -1.80
N GLU A 45 -7.38 0.36 -0.70
CA GLU A 45 -7.40 1.79 -0.33
C GLU A 45 -5.98 2.33 -0.12
N GLN A 46 -5.15 1.59 0.60
CA GLN A 46 -3.76 1.96 0.83
C GLN A 46 -2.97 2.02 -0.49
N GLN A 47 -3.17 1.07 -1.40
CA GLN A 47 -2.49 1.06 -2.69
C GLN A 47 -2.86 2.27 -3.56
N LYS A 48 -4.11 2.76 -3.50
CA LYS A 48 -4.52 3.99 -4.21
C LYS A 48 -3.73 5.19 -3.72
N ILE A 49 -3.70 5.39 -2.40
CA ILE A 49 -2.95 6.49 -1.77
C ILE A 49 -1.45 6.38 -2.11
N ARG A 50 -0.89 5.18 -2.10
CA ARG A 50 0.51 4.92 -2.46
C ARG A 50 0.81 5.29 -3.91
N ARG A 51 -0.07 4.94 -4.85
CA ARG A 51 0.08 5.28 -6.27
C ARG A 51 0.06 6.80 -6.47
N GLU A 52 -0.89 7.50 -5.84
CA GLU A 52 -0.98 8.96 -5.87
C GLU A 52 0.29 9.60 -5.31
N GLN A 53 0.82 9.08 -4.19
CA GLN A 53 2.08 9.54 -3.62
C GLN A 53 3.27 9.27 -4.54
N SER A 54 3.33 8.11 -5.19
CA SER A 54 4.40 7.78 -6.13
C SER A 54 4.37 8.66 -7.37
N ALA A 55 3.18 9.01 -7.88
CA ALA A 55 3.03 9.94 -8.98
C ALA A 55 3.49 11.36 -8.59
N ALA A 56 3.10 11.84 -7.41
CA ALA A 56 3.56 13.13 -6.88
C ALA A 56 5.08 13.15 -6.58
N LYS A 57 5.66 11.99 -6.20
CA LYS A 57 7.09 11.86 -5.93
C LYS A 57 7.93 11.79 -7.21
N ALA A 58 7.39 11.21 -8.28
CA ALA A 58 8.04 11.19 -9.60
C ALA A 58 8.13 12.61 -10.19
N ASP A 59 7.12 13.44 -9.96
CA ASP A 59 7.13 14.85 -10.35
C ASP A 59 8.19 15.65 -9.57
N THR A 60 8.32 15.42 -8.27
CA THR A 60 9.34 16.10 -7.43
C THR A 60 10.76 15.56 -7.60
N PHE A 61 10.96 14.29 -7.98
CA PHE A 61 12.29 13.74 -8.27
C PHE A 61 12.90 14.34 -9.56
N SER A 62 12.04 14.79 -10.49
CA SER A 62 12.47 15.44 -11.73
C SER A 62 12.98 16.88 -11.50
N ASP A 63 12.55 17.53 -10.41
CA ASP A 63 12.95 18.90 -10.05
C ASP A 63 14.27 18.94 -9.24
N GLY A 64 14.65 17.84 -8.60
CA GLY A 64 15.83 17.75 -7.73
C GLY A 64 17.16 17.44 -8.40
N LEU A 65 17.20 17.19 -9.73
CA LEU A 65 18.42 16.79 -10.44
C LEU A 65 19.29 17.96 -10.94
N LYS A 66 19.12 19.18 -10.39
CA LYS A 66 19.89 20.38 -10.83
C LYS A 66 20.67 21.11 -9.72
N GLU A 67 20.74 20.60 -8.49
CA GLU A 67 21.64 21.19 -7.46
C GLU A 67 22.69 20.18 -7.01
N GLY A 68 23.85 20.27 -7.67
CA GLY A 68 25.01 19.45 -7.39
C GLY A 68 26.05 19.57 -8.50
N SER A 69 26.38 20.79 -8.93
CA SER A 69 27.63 21.05 -9.64
C SER A 69 28.50 21.85 -8.69
N GLU A 70 29.53 21.17 -8.20
CA GLU A 70 30.60 21.68 -7.37
C GLU A 70 31.21 22.95 -7.98
N ASP A 71 31.34 24.01 -7.19
CA ASP A 71 32.39 25.02 -7.35
C ASP A 71 32.77 25.55 -5.96
N GLU A 72 33.50 24.72 -5.23
CA GLU A 72 34.39 25.14 -4.15
C GLU A 72 35.81 25.02 -4.69
N ALA A 73 36.38 26.11 -5.20
CA ALA A 73 37.82 26.31 -5.27
C ALA A 73 38.14 27.81 -5.44
N VAL A 74 38.37 28.42 -4.28
CA VAL A 74 39.12 29.66 -4.05
C VAL A 74 40.52 29.62 -4.65
#